data_AF-A0A3M1INE2-F1
#
_entry.id   AF-A0A3M1INE2-F1
#
_cell.length_a   1.000
_cell.length_b   1.000
_cell.length_c   1.000
_cell.angle_alpha   90.00
_cell.angle_beta   90.00
_cell.angle_gamma   90.00
#
_symmetry.space_group_name_H-M   'P 1'
#
loop_
_entity.id
_entity.type
_entity.pdbx_description
1 polymer ?
#
loop_
_entity_poly.entity_id
_entity_poly.type
_entity_poly.pdbx_seq_one_letter_code
_entity_poly.pdbx_strand_id
1 'polypeptide(L)'
;MTSYRLTFITPLFSKGSYDDRPEVRPSSIRGQLHWWFRALGGNYADEKAVFGGVHNGATASKVVVRVANVTGQTAEIPTLPHKFGGQASPKCAYRPGTTAEVHFALRLGGLDERLAAMLDRTIEAWLLVGTLGLRATRAGGSFVWEPLTANGVGMPGTLEDYAARCRTVLRGAPLRFVLSPKPFPSAEAARRVVSDTLGGRDDPRGVNDLKKLRDPLGKVFGGRKTSPLRFRIIQLGEVFHIAAVWDDRSAVTGNKPGDFKAVVDLLASRDKEIGRLLQAALGSSGTTNNPTLHPFP
;
A
#
# COMPACT_ATOMS: atom_id res chain seq x y z
N MET A 1 5.39 -23.27 -4.56
CA MET A 1 5.31 -22.11 -5.48
C MET A 1 3.90 -21.58 -5.41
N THR A 2 3.71 -20.28 -5.25
CA THR A 2 2.39 -19.63 -5.29
C THR A 2 2.40 -18.63 -6.44
N SER A 3 1.31 -18.59 -7.21
CA SER A 3 1.20 -17.69 -8.37
C SER A 3 -0.15 -16.99 -8.36
N TYR A 4 -0.17 -15.75 -8.84
CA TYR A 4 -1.37 -14.91 -8.86
C TYR A 4 -1.46 -14.16 -10.18
N ARG A 5 -2.65 -14.05 -10.76
CA ARG A 5 -2.93 -13.03 -11.78
C ARG A 5 -3.41 -11.79 -11.06
N LEU A 6 -2.73 -10.67 -11.29
CA LEU A 6 -3.13 -9.36 -10.82
C LEU A 6 -3.87 -8.65 -11.94
N THR A 7 -4.98 -8.00 -11.61
CA THR A 7 -5.70 -7.08 -12.52
C THR A 7 -5.73 -5.71 -11.88
N PHE A 8 -5.04 -4.74 -12.49
CA PHE A 8 -4.93 -3.38 -11.95
C PHE A 8 -6.24 -2.63 -12.16
N ILE A 9 -6.87 -2.20 -11.07
CA ILE A 9 -8.14 -1.47 -11.08
C ILE A 9 -7.94 0.05 -11.06
N THR A 10 -6.71 0.49 -10.80
CA THR A 10 -6.28 1.89 -10.91
C THR A 10 -5.04 1.95 -11.82
N PRO A 11 -4.73 3.13 -12.40
CA PRO A 11 -3.57 3.25 -13.27
C PRO A 11 -2.27 2.83 -12.55
N LEU A 12 -1.45 2.04 -13.24
CA LEU A 12 -0.16 1.58 -12.72
C LEU A 12 0.97 2.46 -13.30
N PHE A 13 1.49 3.33 -12.45
CA PHE A 13 2.63 4.20 -12.74
C PHE A 13 3.94 3.49 -12.39
N SER A 14 4.25 2.39 -13.07
CA SER A 14 5.49 1.64 -12.85
C SER A 14 6.39 1.79 -14.05
N LYS A 15 7.67 2.11 -13.83
CA LYS A 15 8.65 2.34 -14.90
C LYS A 15 10.02 1.75 -14.58
N GLY A 16 10.75 1.50 -15.66
CA GLY A 16 12.12 1.02 -15.65
C GLY A 16 13.13 2.16 -15.78
N SER A 17 14.10 1.94 -16.65
CA SER A 17 15.06 2.96 -17.06
C SER A 17 14.46 4.02 -17.98
N TYR A 18 13.31 3.74 -18.60
CA TYR A 18 12.63 4.63 -19.54
C TYR A 18 11.36 5.22 -18.93
N ASP A 19 11.18 6.54 -19.07
CA ASP A 19 10.08 7.29 -18.47
C ASP A 19 8.76 7.16 -19.25
N ASP A 20 8.84 6.79 -20.52
CA ASP A 20 7.75 6.65 -21.49
C ASP A 20 7.25 5.20 -21.66
N ARG A 21 7.91 4.23 -21.00
CA ARG A 21 7.60 2.79 -21.12
C ARG A 21 7.24 2.19 -19.77
N PRO A 22 5.94 2.10 -19.45
CA PRO A 22 5.48 1.42 -18.27
C PRO A 22 5.92 -0.06 -18.28
N GLU A 23 6.36 -0.56 -17.13
CA GLU A 23 6.73 -1.97 -16.97
C GLU A 23 6.36 -2.51 -15.58
N VAL A 24 5.93 -3.77 -15.50
CA VAL A 24 5.69 -4.47 -14.23
C VAL A 24 6.97 -5.20 -13.83
N ARG A 25 7.70 -4.67 -12.85
CA ARG A 25 9.04 -5.17 -12.52
C ARG A 25 9.01 -6.14 -11.34
N PRO A 26 9.66 -7.31 -11.46
CA PRO A 26 9.90 -8.18 -10.31
C PRO A 26 10.63 -7.48 -9.15
N SER A 27 11.59 -6.59 -9.47
CA SER A 27 12.34 -5.83 -8.45
C SER A 27 11.46 -4.84 -7.67
N SER A 28 10.49 -4.20 -8.33
CA SER A 28 9.53 -3.32 -7.67
C SER A 28 8.60 -4.09 -6.74
N ILE A 29 8.13 -5.26 -7.15
CA ILE A 29 7.34 -6.16 -6.30
C ILE A 29 8.17 -6.62 -5.10
N ARG A 30 9.42 -7.04 -5.31
CA ARG A 30 10.34 -7.38 -4.21
C ARG A 30 10.47 -6.23 -3.22
N GLY A 31 10.63 -4.99 -3.70
CA GLY A 31 10.68 -3.81 -2.83
C GLY A 31 9.42 -3.63 -1.96
N GLN A 32 8.23 -3.95 -2.50
CA GLN A 32 6.99 -3.97 -1.70
C GLN A 32 7.03 -5.08 -0.64
N LEU A 33 7.48 -6.28 -1.00
CA LEU A 33 7.59 -7.39 -0.06
C LEU A 33 8.56 -7.10 1.08
N HIS A 34 9.73 -6.53 0.79
CA HIS A 34 10.68 -6.07 1.81
C HIS A 34 10.02 -5.07 2.78
N TRP A 35 9.29 -4.09 2.26
CA TRP A 35 8.61 -3.11 3.11
C TRP A 35 7.55 -3.77 4.00
N TRP A 36 6.70 -4.64 3.44
CA TRP A 36 5.67 -5.36 4.18
C TRP A 36 6.25 -6.32 5.21
N PHE A 37 7.32 -7.05 4.87
CA PHE A 37 8.01 -7.94 5.80
C PHE A 37 8.47 -7.18 7.05
N ARG A 38 9.14 -6.04 6.85
CA ARG A 38 9.55 -5.16 7.96
C ARG A 38 8.36 -4.55 8.69
N ALA A 39 7.29 -4.20 7.97
CA ALA A 39 6.11 -3.56 8.55
C ALA A 39 5.32 -4.52 9.45
N LEU A 40 5.39 -5.82 9.17
CA LEU A 40 4.77 -6.89 9.93
C LEU A 40 5.62 -7.38 11.11
N GLY A 41 6.76 -6.73 11.40
CA GLY A 41 7.64 -7.06 12.53
C GLY A 41 8.86 -7.91 12.17
N GLY A 42 9.13 -8.16 10.89
CA GLY A 42 10.34 -8.86 10.46
C GLY A 42 11.61 -8.07 10.81
N ASN A 43 12.58 -8.74 11.42
CA ASN A 43 13.89 -8.18 11.73
C ASN A 43 14.87 -8.30 10.55
N TYR A 44 16.03 -7.64 10.67
CA TYR A 44 17.04 -7.61 9.62
C TYR A 44 17.64 -8.99 9.28
N ALA A 45 17.86 -9.84 10.28
CA ALA A 45 18.44 -11.17 10.08
C ALA A 45 17.47 -12.07 9.29
N ASP A 46 16.21 -12.07 9.67
CA ASP A 46 15.14 -12.80 9.00
C ASP A 46 14.92 -12.29 7.57
N GLU A 47 14.92 -10.97 7.38
CA GLU A 47 14.78 -10.38 6.05
C GLU A 47 15.93 -10.80 5.13
N LYS A 48 17.17 -10.78 5.63
CA LYS A 48 18.34 -11.24 4.90
C LYS A 48 18.26 -12.74 4.60
N ALA A 49 17.76 -13.56 5.53
CA ALA A 49 17.58 -14.99 5.32
C ALA A 49 16.56 -15.30 4.22
N VAL A 50 15.49 -14.50 4.12
CA VAL A 50 14.42 -14.69 3.11
C VAL A 50 14.83 -14.11 1.75
N PHE A 51 15.22 -12.84 1.72
CA PHE A 51 15.40 -12.07 0.48
C PHE A 51 16.86 -11.92 0.05
N GLY A 52 17.81 -12.40 0.84
CA GLY A 52 19.24 -12.25 0.60
C GLY A 52 19.77 -10.86 0.99
N GLY A 53 21.08 -10.70 0.94
CA GLY A 53 21.75 -9.44 1.25
C GLY A 53 23.27 -9.57 1.16
N VAL A 54 23.96 -8.43 1.05
CA VAL A 54 25.43 -8.37 0.88
C VAL A 54 26.17 -7.83 2.10
N HIS A 55 25.49 -7.11 2.98
CA HIS A 55 26.10 -6.56 4.20
C HIS A 55 26.37 -7.67 5.21
N ASN A 56 27.56 -7.64 5.83
CA ASN A 56 28.02 -8.66 6.79
C ASN A 56 27.94 -10.08 6.21
N GLY A 57 28.52 -10.26 5.02
CA GLY A 57 28.55 -11.51 4.27
C GLY A 57 27.44 -11.63 3.23
N ALA A 58 27.77 -12.19 2.06
CA ALA A 58 26.81 -12.37 0.97
C ALA A 58 25.91 -13.60 1.23
N THR A 59 24.61 -13.39 1.17
CA THR A 59 23.59 -14.46 1.25
C THR A 59 22.66 -14.34 0.06
N ALA A 60 22.52 -15.42 -0.69
CA ALA A 60 21.64 -15.48 -1.85
C ALA A 60 20.16 -15.54 -1.42
N SER A 61 19.29 -14.80 -2.12
CA SER A 61 17.85 -14.82 -1.87
C SER A 61 17.27 -16.23 -2.00
N LYS A 62 16.49 -16.69 -1.02
CA LYS A 62 15.75 -17.96 -1.09
C LYS A 62 14.43 -17.83 -1.85
N VAL A 63 13.94 -16.60 -2.03
CA VAL A 63 12.73 -16.28 -2.81
C VAL A 63 13.10 -15.77 -4.20
N VAL A 64 12.43 -16.31 -5.21
CA VAL A 64 12.43 -15.81 -6.60
C VAL A 64 11.06 -15.21 -6.89
N VAL A 65 11.06 -13.97 -7.41
CA VAL A 65 9.86 -13.30 -7.91
C VAL A 65 9.99 -13.24 -9.43
N ARG A 66 8.99 -13.73 -10.16
CA ARG A 66 8.89 -13.58 -11.62
C ARG A 66 7.60 -12.88 -11.99
N VAL A 67 7.64 -12.12 -13.07
CA VAL A 67 6.48 -11.50 -13.70
C VAL A 67 6.39 -12.05 -15.11
N ALA A 68 5.18 -12.44 -15.52
CA ALA A 68 4.89 -12.96 -16.85
C ALA A 68 3.54 -12.41 -17.35
N ASN A 69 3.26 -12.64 -18.64
CA ASN A 69 1.94 -12.43 -19.23
C ASN A 69 1.33 -11.05 -18.97
N VAL A 70 2.15 -10.00 -19.04
CA VAL A 70 1.68 -8.62 -18.86
C VAL A 70 0.87 -8.21 -20.09
N THR A 71 -0.42 -7.97 -19.92
CA THR A 71 -1.34 -7.59 -21.00
C THR A 71 -2.10 -6.34 -20.59
N GLY A 72 -2.02 -5.27 -21.39
CA GLY A 72 -2.73 -4.03 -21.12
C GLY A 72 -2.36 -2.91 -22.06
N GLN A 73 -3.11 -1.81 -21.99
CA GLN A 73 -2.88 -0.62 -22.78
C GLN A 73 -2.15 0.45 -21.94
N THR A 74 -1.34 1.27 -22.59
CA THR A 74 -0.67 2.42 -21.95
C THR A 74 -1.30 3.73 -22.38
N ALA A 75 -1.19 4.76 -21.54
CA ALA A 75 -1.58 6.13 -21.86
C ALA A 75 -0.91 7.12 -20.92
N GLU A 76 -0.91 8.40 -21.31
CA GLU A 76 -0.66 9.51 -20.40
C GLU A 76 -1.85 9.69 -19.45
N ILE A 77 -1.62 9.45 -18.15
CA ILE A 77 -2.69 9.46 -17.13
C ILE A 77 -2.29 10.40 -15.99
N PRO A 78 -3.21 11.24 -15.47
CA PRO A 78 -3.00 12.03 -14.27
C PRO A 78 -2.49 11.22 -13.06
N THR A 79 -1.35 11.63 -12.51
CA THR A 79 -0.90 11.16 -11.19
C THR A 79 -1.66 11.84 -10.04
N LEU A 80 -2.22 13.02 -10.31
CA LEU A 80 -3.05 13.83 -9.42
C LEU A 80 -4.47 13.97 -10.00
N PRO A 81 -5.34 12.96 -9.86
CA PRO A 81 -6.64 12.92 -10.55
C PRO A 81 -7.67 13.95 -10.07
N HIS A 82 -7.39 14.66 -8.97
CA HIS A 82 -8.21 15.77 -8.45
C HIS A 82 -7.81 17.13 -9.04
N LYS A 83 -6.76 17.18 -9.87
CA LYS A 83 -6.30 18.39 -10.56
C LYS A 83 -6.51 18.26 -12.07
N PHE A 84 -6.43 19.39 -12.76
CA PHE A 84 -6.63 19.49 -14.21
C PHE A 84 -5.37 20.03 -14.93
N GLY A 85 -5.29 19.79 -16.25
CA GLY A 85 -4.20 20.27 -17.09
C GLY A 85 -2.81 19.82 -16.63
N GLY A 86 -1.79 20.66 -16.80
CA GLY A 86 -0.41 20.36 -16.40
C GLY A 86 -0.24 20.11 -14.90
N GLN A 87 -1.10 20.68 -14.06
CA GLN A 87 -1.08 20.45 -12.61
C GLN A 87 -1.50 19.03 -12.22
N ALA A 88 -2.19 18.30 -13.11
CA ALA A 88 -2.53 16.89 -12.93
C ALA A 88 -1.29 15.98 -12.98
N SER A 89 -0.14 16.53 -13.41
CA SER A 89 1.15 15.85 -13.57
C SER A 89 0.98 14.52 -14.29
N PRO A 90 0.53 14.53 -15.57
CA PRO A 90 0.35 13.31 -16.34
C PRO A 90 1.68 12.56 -16.48
N LYS A 91 1.58 11.23 -16.49
CA LYS A 91 2.68 10.30 -16.73
C LYS A 91 2.19 9.13 -17.56
N CYS A 92 3.04 8.64 -18.46
CA CYS A 92 2.81 7.36 -19.12
C CYS A 92 2.65 6.25 -18.08
N ALA A 93 1.55 5.52 -18.18
CA ALA A 93 1.15 4.47 -17.24
C ALA A 93 0.35 3.39 -17.95
N TYR A 94 0.30 2.21 -17.35
CA TYR A 94 -0.69 1.20 -17.73
C TYR A 94 -2.09 1.65 -17.28
N ARG A 95 -3.07 1.50 -18.17
CA ARG A 95 -4.49 1.76 -17.90
C ARG A 95 -5.07 0.72 -16.92
N PRO A 96 -6.12 1.07 -16.16
CA PRO A 96 -6.95 0.09 -15.47
C PRO A 96 -7.39 -1.04 -16.43
N GLY A 97 -7.50 -2.26 -15.93
CA GLY A 97 -7.73 -3.49 -16.71
C GLY A 97 -6.44 -4.19 -17.17
N THR A 98 -5.27 -3.57 -16.99
CA THR A 98 -3.99 -4.25 -17.24
C THR A 98 -3.84 -5.44 -16.31
N THR A 99 -3.40 -6.57 -16.86
CA THR A 99 -3.14 -7.80 -16.11
C THR A 99 -1.66 -8.16 -16.11
N ALA A 100 -1.22 -8.86 -15.07
CA ALA A 100 0.12 -9.44 -14.98
C ALA A 100 0.10 -10.68 -14.08
N GLU A 101 0.85 -11.71 -14.46
CA GLU A 101 1.04 -12.90 -13.63
C GLU A 101 2.31 -12.74 -12.78
N VAL A 102 2.18 -13.00 -11.48
CA VAL A 102 3.27 -12.90 -10.52
C VAL A 102 3.48 -14.27 -9.87
N HIS A 103 4.72 -14.75 -9.92
CA HIS A 103 5.12 -16.05 -9.41
C HIS A 103 6.11 -15.91 -8.27
N PHE A 104 5.82 -16.59 -7.15
CA PHE A 104 6.69 -16.71 -6.00
C PHE A 104 7.18 -18.15 -5.86
N ALA A 105 8.49 -18.35 -6.03
CA ALA A 105 9.14 -19.65 -5.91
C ALA A 105 10.23 -19.62 -4.85
N LEU A 106 10.33 -20.70 -4.08
CA LEU A 106 11.44 -20.95 -3.18
C LEU A 106 12.57 -21.66 -3.94
N ARG A 107 13.81 -21.41 -3.54
CA ARG A 107 15.01 -22.09 -4.03
C ARG A 107 16.01 -22.30 -2.90
N LEU A 108 17.13 -22.98 -3.19
CA LEU A 108 18.24 -23.17 -2.26
C LEU A 108 17.81 -23.82 -0.93
N GLY A 109 17.04 -24.90 -1.01
CA GLY A 109 16.55 -25.64 0.16
C GLY A 109 15.34 -25.01 0.87
N GLY A 110 14.86 -23.85 0.41
CA GLY A 110 13.64 -23.24 0.97
C GLY A 110 13.84 -22.58 2.33
N LEU A 111 12.71 -22.27 2.97
CA LEU A 111 12.64 -21.59 4.26
C LEU A 111 12.23 -22.58 5.35
N ASP A 112 12.70 -22.37 6.58
CA ASP A 112 12.07 -23.02 7.73
C ASP A 112 10.61 -22.56 7.87
N GLU A 113 9.84 -23.32 8.66
CA GLU A 113 8.40 -23.11 8.81
C GLU A 113 8.04 -21.69 9.28
N ARG A 114 8.84 -21.12 10.20
CA ARG A 114 8.61 -19.77 10.73
C ARG A 114 8.83 -18.72 9.65
N LEU A 115 9.93 -18.77 8.91
CA LEU A 115 10.23 -17.83 7.84
C LEU A 115 9.28 -18.00 6.64
N ALA A 116 8.85 -19.23 6.36
CA ALA A 116 7.83 -19.51 5.36
C ALA A 116 6.49 -18.85 5.74
N ALA A 117 6.02 -19.03 6.98
CA ALA A 117 4.80 -18.39 7.47
C ALA A 117 4.90 -16.85 7.46
N MET A 118 6.06 -16.29 7.78
CA MET A 118 6.30 -14.84 7.67
C MET A 118 6.27 -14.35 6.23
N LEU A 119 6.81 -15.12 5.28
CA LEU A 119 6.77 -14.78 3.86
C LEU A 119 5.33 -14.85 3.33
N ASP A 120 4.57 -15.89 3.67
CA ASP A 120 3.18 -16.05 3.23
C ASP A 120 2.31 -14.91 3.78
N ARG A 121 2.46 -14.59 5.07
CA ARG A 121 1.81 -13.42 5.69
C ARG A 121 2.20 -12.11 5.01
N THR A 122 3.46 -11.97 4.59
CA THR A 122 3.96 -10.78 3.88
C THR A 122 3.33 -10.64 2.50
N ILE A 123 3.27 -11.73 1.73
CA ILE A 123 2.64 -11.77 0.42
C ILE A 123 1.15 -11.45 0.57
N GLU A 124 0.48 -12.07 1.53
CA GLU A 124 -0.95 -11.83 1.77
C GLU A 124 -1.23 -10.38 2.21
N ALA A 125 -0.41 -9.78 3.07
CA ALA A 125 -0.56 -8.38 3.44
C ALA A 125 -0.42 -7.46 2.22
N TRP A 126 0.56 -7.72 1.35
CA TRP A 126 0.72 -6.97 0.10
C TRP A 126 -0.48 -7.19 -0.85
N LEU A 127 -0.96 -8.43 -0.98
CA LEU A 127 -2.14 -8.75 -1.78
C LEU A 127 -3.39 -8.08 -1.24
N LEU A 128 -3.59 -7.99 0.08
CA LEU A 128 -4.75 -7.35 0.67
C LEU A 128 -4.66 -5.83 0.59
N VAL A 129 -3.62 -5.21 1.14
CA VAL A 129 -3.57 -3.75 1.40
C VAL A 129 -2.39 -3.04 0.73
N GLY A 130 -1.57 -3.76 -0.04
CA GLY A 130 -0.48 -3.19 -0.83
C GLY A 130 -0.94 -2.58 -2.15
N THR A 131 -0.01 -1.90 -2.82
CA THR A 131 -0.17 -1.35 -4.17
C THR A 131 1.17 -1.48 -4.91
N LEU A 132 1.22 -1.09 -6.19
CA LEU A 132 2.46 -1.12 -6.98
C LEU A 132 2.68 0.19 -7.73
N GLY A 133 3.94 0.61 -7.86
CA GLY A 133 4.34 1.76 -8.66
C GLY A 133 4.36 3.11 -7.93
N LEU A 134 4.49 4.19 -8.71
CA LEU A 134 4.49 5.57 -8.23
C LEU A 134 3.09 5.94 -7.70
N ARG A 135 3.05 6.82 -6.69
CA ARG A 135 1.82 7.19 -5.95
C ARG A 135 1.12 5.99 -5.31
N ALA A 136 1.84 4.90 -5.04
CA ALA A 136 1.35 3.74 -4.28
C ALA A 136 0.68 4.11 -2.95
N THR A 137 1.20 5.12 -2.23
CA THR A 137 0.59 5.59 -0.96
C THR A 137 -0.72 6.38 -1.15
N ARG A 138 -1.09 6.70 -2.40
CA ARG A 138 -2.32 7.39 -2.82
C ARG A 138 -3.08 6.52 -3.83
N ALA A 139 -3.07 5.20 -3.58
CA ALA A 139 -3.80 4.18 -4.29
C ALA A 139 -3.50 4.01 -5.80
N GLY A 140 -2.41 4.58 -6.32
CA GLY A 140 -1.91 4.22 -7.66
C GLY A 140 -1.47 2.76 -7.70
N GLY A 141 -1.82 2.04 -8.77
CA GLY A 141 -1.53 0.61 -8.92
C GLY A 141 -2.18 -0.29 -7.86
N SER A 142 -3.38 0.07 -7.38
CA SER A 142 -4.29 -0.86 -6.72
C SER A 142 -4.78 -1.93 -7.71
N PHE A 143 -4.93 -3.16 -7.24
CA PHE A 143 -5.29 -4.32 -8.05
C PHE A 143 -6.25 -5.26 -7.30
N VAL A 144 -6.94 -6.09 -8.06
CA VAL A 144 -7.55 -7.35 -7.59
C VAL A 144 -6.64 -8.52 -7.99
N TRP A 145 -6.85 -9.69 -7.40
CA TRP A 145 -6.05 -10.86 -7.74
C TRP A 145 -6.87 -12.14 -7.71
N GLU A 146 -6.39 -13.12 -8.47
CA GLU A 146 -6.85 -14.50 -8.45
C GLU A 146 -5.64 -15.44 -8.26
N PRO A 147 -5.78 -16.51 -7.47
CA PRO A 147 -4.75 -17.53 -7.36
C PRO A 147 -4.70 -18.40 -8.62
N LEU A 148 -3.50 -18.60 -9.16
CA LEU A 148 -3.24 -19.50 -10.29
C LEU A 148 -2.74 -20.89 -9.85
N THR A 149 -2.66 -21.11 -8.55
CA THR A 149 -2.18 -22.35 -7.92
C THR A 149 -3.12 -22.71 -6.77
N ALA A 150 -3.35 -24.01 -6.53
CA ALA A 150 -4.26 -24.50 -5.49
C ALA A 150 -3.96 -23.96 -4.08
N ASN A 151 -2.69 -23.71 -3.77
CA ASN A 151 -2.26 -23.21 -2.46
C ASN A 151 -2.28 -21.66 -2.37
N GLY A 152 -2.77 -20.97 -3.39
CA GLY A 152 -2.87 -19.51 -3.40
C GLY A 152 -4.09 -19.02 -2.64
N VAL A 153 -3.98 -17.87 -1.97
CA VAL A 153 -5.11 -17.25 -1.27
C VAL A 153 -5.96 -16.42 -2.23
N GLY A 154 -7.28 -16.66 -2.22
CA GLY A 154 -8.24 -15.87 -2.98
C GLY A 154 -8.58 -14.53 -2.34
N MET A 155 -9.18 -13.62 -3.12
CA MET A 155 -9.69 -12.36 -2.59
C MET A 155 -10.95 -12.62 -1.74
N PRO A 156 -11.11 -11.98 -0.56
CA PRO A 156 -12.34 -12.05 0.21
C PRO A 156 -13.55 -11.53 -0.60
N GLY A 157 -14.70 -12.18 -0.47
CA GLY A 157 -15.90 -11.86 -1.25
C GLY A 157 -16.76 -10.72 -0.67
N THR A 158 -16.64 -10.44 0.63
CA THR A 158 -17.42 -9.41 1.32
C THR A 158 -16.52 -8.39 2.02
N LEU A 159 -17.07 -7.21 2.32
CA LEU A 159 -16.33 -6.15 3.02
C LEU A 159 -15.95 -6.58 4.45
N GLU A 160 -16.83 -7.34 5.10
CA GLU A 160 -16.62 -7.87 6.44
C GLU A 160 -15.48 -8.91 6.45
N ASP A 161 -15.53 -9.89 5.54
CA ASP A 161 -14.47 -10.90 5.40
C ASP A 161 -13.14 -10.25 5.06
N TYR A 162 -13.16 -9.24 4.18
CA TYR A 162 -11.98 -8.47 3.82
C TYR A 162 -11.38 -7.77 5.05
N ALA A 163 -12.21 -7.10 5.86
CA ALA A 163 -11.77 -6.44 7.07
C ALA A 163 -11.22 -7.44 8.11
N ALA A 164 -11.91 -8.57 8.31
CA ALA A 164 -11.50 -9.63 9.23
C ALA A 164 -10.15 -10.25 8.80
N ARG A 165 -9.96 -10.47 7.49
CA ARG A 165 -8.71 -10.98 6.93
C ARG A 165 -7.57 -9.99 7.13
N CYS A 166 -7.80 -8.70 6.86
CA CYS A 166 -6.81 -7.64 7.12
C CYS A 166 -6.42 -7.60 8.60
N ARG A 167 -7.39 -7.62 9.53
CA ARG A 167 -7.10 -7.63 10.98
C ARG A 167 -6.27 -8.85 11.40
N THR A 168 -6.54 -10.01 10.81
CA THR A 168 -5.77 -11.24 11.06
C THR A 168 -4.34 -11.12 10.57
N VAL A 169 -4.16 -10.73 9.30
CA VAL A 169 -2.85 -10.61 8.67
C VAL A 169 -2.01 -9.50 9.28
N LEU A 170 -2.63 -8.42 9.77
CA LEU A 170 -1.93 -7.29 10.40
C LEU A 170 -1.78 -7.42 11.92
N ARG A 171 -2.27 -8.51 12.53
CA ARG A 171 -2.26 -8.71 14.00
C ARG A 171 -0.85 -8.59 14.59
N GLY A 172 -0.69 -7.75 15.62
CA GLY A 172 0.59 -7.56 16.30
C GLY A 172 1.62 -6.75 15.50
N ALA A 173 1.30 -6.30 14.28
CA ALA A 173 2.14 -5.37 13.55
C ALA A 173 1.93 -3.94 14.10
N PRO A 174 2.96 -3.08 14.12
CA PRO A 174 2.84 -1.65 14.42
C PRO A 174 2.18 -0.89 13.26
N LEU A 175 0.97 -1.31 12.88
CA LEU A 175 0.19 -0.78 11.78
C LEU A 175 -1.26 -0.59 12.23
N ARG A 176 -1.88 0.54 11.88
CA ARG A 176 -3.33 0.71 12.02
C ARG A 176 -3.99 0.50 10.69
N PHE A 177 -5.12 -0.19 10.70
CA PHE A 177 -5.93 -0.45 9.53
C PHE A 177 -7.30 0.18 9.70
N VAL A 178 -7.76 0.85 8.65
CA VAL A 178 -9.08 1.48 8.58
C VAL A 178 -9.68 1.18 7.21
N LEU A 179 -10.98 0.89 7.18
CA LEU A 179 -11.72 0.60 5.95
C LEU A 179 -12.91 1.56 5.85
N SER A 180 -13.05 2.24 4.70
CA SER A 180 -14.13 3.19 4.51
C SER A 180 -15.48 2.48 4.40
N PRO A 181 -16.50 2.86 5.19
CA PRO A 181 -17.83 2.28 5.08
C PRO A 181 -18.56 2.72 3.79
N LYS A 182 -18.20 3.90 3.26
CA LYS A 182 -18.79 4.46 2.04
C LYS A 182 -18.28 3.71 0.80
N PRO A 183 -19.17 3.15 -0.05
CA PRO A 183 -18.80 2.63 -1.36
C PRO A 183 -18.64 3.76 -2.37
N PHE A 184 -17.86 3.49 -3.42
CA PHE A 184 -17.63 4.38 -4.56
C PHE A 184 -18.06 3.70 -5.86
N PRO A 185 -18.59 4.47 -6.83
CA PRO A 185 -19.05 3.92 -8.11
C PRO A 185 -17.92 3.53 -9.06
N SER A 186 -16.69 4.00 -8.80
CA SER A 186 -15.52 3.63 -9.60
C SER A 186 -14.23 3.77 -8.80
N ALA A 187 -13.20 3.04 -9.23
CA ALA A 187 -11.87 3.16 -8.65
C ALA A 187 -11.28 4.57 -8.81
N GLU A 188 -11.58 5.26 -9.91
CA GLU A 188 -11.11 6.62 -10.16
C GLU A 188 -11.80 7.64 -9.24
N ALA A 189 -13.10 7.48 -8.94
CA ALA A 189 -13.80 8.32 -7.96
C ALA A 189 -13.16 8.18 -6.57
N ALA A 190 -12.91 6.95 -6.12
CA ALA A 190 -12.22 6.71 -4.86
C ALA A 190 -10.78 7.26 -4.87
N ARG A 191 -10.07 7.12 -6.00
CA ARG A 191 -8.69 7.61 -6.17
C ARG A 191 -8.60 9.14 -6.11
N ARG A 192 -9.60 9.86 -6.64
CA ARG A 192 -9.71 11.32 -6.50
C ARG A 192 -9.77 11.72 -5.04
N VAL A 193 -10.61 11.06 -4.23
CA VAL A 193 -10.76 11.33 -2.80
C VAL A 193 -9.46 11.11 -2.03
N VAL A 194 -8.76 9.98 -2.20
CA VAL A 194 -7.51 9.72 -1.48
C VAL A 194 -6.33 10.56 -1.98
N SER A 195 -6.43 11.14 -3.18
CA SER A 195 -5.39 11.99 -3.75
C SER A 195 -5.56 13.46 -3.37
N ASP A 196 -6.81 13.91 -3.16
CA ASP A 196 -7.11 15.27 -2.73
C ASP A 196 -6.83 15.43 -1.23
N THR A 197 -5.63 15.93 -0.94
CA THR A 197 -5.12 16.09 0.43
C THR A 197 -4.57 17.50 0.60
N LEU A 198 -3.72 17.71 1.61
CA LEU A 198 -3.13 19.01 1.91
C LEU A 198 -1.69 19.10 1.43
N GLY A 199 -1.24 20.34 1.24
CA GLY A 199 0.13 20.69 0.87
C GLY A 199 0.41 20.61 -0.63
N GLY A 200 1.69 20.71 -0.96
CA GLY A 200 2.16 20.89 -2.34
C GLY A 200 2.45 22.35 -2.66
N ARG A 201 2.87 22.60 -3.91
CA ARG A 201 3.32 23.94 -4.36
C ARG A 201 2.25 25.02 -4.19
N ASP A 202 0.99 24.66 -4.34
CA ASP A 202 -0.14 25.59 -4.38
C ASP A 202 -0.89 25.69 -3.03
N ASP A 203 -0.40 25.03 -1.97
CA ASP A 203 -0.99 25.07 -0.62
C ASP A 203 0.07 25.31 0.47
N PRO A 204 0.65 26.52 0.57
CA PRO A 204 1.67 26.83 1.58
C PRO A 204 1.17 26.66 3.02
N ARG A 205 -0.12 26.94 3.25
CA ARG A 205 -0.76 26.74 4.56
C ARG A 205 -0.77 25.26 4.94
N GLY A 206 -1.22 24.39 4.03
CA GLY A 206 -1.19 22.95 4.25
C GLY A 206 0.22 22.41 4.46
N VAL A 207 1.22 22.92 3.74
CA VAL A 207 2.64 22.56 3.98
C VAL A 207 3.06 22.90 5.41
N ASN A 208 2.73 24.10 5.90
CA ASN A 208 3.06 24.52 7.26
C ASN A 208 2.33 23.70 8.33
N ASP A 209 1.05 23.41 8.13
CA ASP A 209 0.27 22.60 9.07
C ASP A 209 0.76 21.15 9.12
N LEU A 210 1.11 20.57 7.96
CA LEU A 210 1.71 19.23 7.91
C LEU A 210 3.09 19.19 8.58
N LYS A 211 3.92 20.24 8.43
CA LYS A 211 5.23 20.32 9.08
C LYS A 211 5.13 20.27 10.61
N LYS A 212 4.12 20.93 11.20
CA LYS A 212 3.82 20.86 12.65
C LYS A 212 3.48 19.44 13.10
N LEU A 213 2.88 18.65 12.21
CA LEU A 213 2.53 17.24 12.42
C LEU A 213 3.60 16.26 11.92
N ARG A 214 4.83 16.74 11.68
CA ARG A 214 5.96 15.94 11.17
C ARG A 214 5.66 15.30 9.81
N ASP A 215 5.02 16.03 8.91
CA ASP A 215 4.77 15.64 7.51
C ASP A 215 4.09 14.25 7.36
N PRO A 216 2.91 14.01 7.97
CA PRO A 216 2.24 12.71 8.01
C PRO A 216 1.69 12.27 6.64
N LEU A 217 1.66 13.18 5.67
CA LEU A 217 1.29 12.91 4.27
C LEU A 217 2.52 12.82 3.34
N GLY A 218 3.72 12.84 3.91
CA GLY A 218 4.99 12.87 3.20
C GLY A 218 5.38 14.26 2.71
N LYS A 219 6.64 14.41 2.30
CA LYS A 219 7.18 15.63 1.68
C LYS A 219 8.26 15.30 0.66
N VAL A 220 8.43 16.20 -0.30
CA VAL A 220 9.43 16.08 -1.37
C VAL A 220 10.56 17.11 -1.17
N PHE A 221 10.24 18.31 -0.72
CA PHE A 221 11.20 19.40 -0.51
C PHE A 221 11.78 19.38 0.91
N GLY A 222 13.07 19.70 1.06
CA GLY A 222 13.72 19.79 2.37
C GLY A 222 13.93 18.44 3.08
N GLY A 223 14.27 17.41 2.30
CA GLY A 223 14.42 16.02 2.77
C GLY A 223 13.19 15.18 2.46
N ARG A 224 13.33 14.23 1.54
CA ARG A 224 12.21 13.40 1.09
C ARG A 224 11.74 12.49 2.22
N LYS A 225 10.43 12.51 2.48
CA LYS A 225 9.76 11.61 3.43
C LYS A 225 8.57 10.94 2.78
N THR A 226 8.50 9.62 2.91
CA THR A 226 7.34 8.83 2.49
C THR A 226 6.19 9.00 3.49
N SER A 227 4.97 9.13 2.98
CA SER A 227 3.75 9.19 3.79
C SER A 227 3.61 7.89 4.62
N PRO A 228 3.55 7.95 5.97
CA PRO A 228 3.14 6.81 6.80
C PRO A 228 1.70 6.37 6.52
N LEU A 229 0.83 7.31 6.09
CA LEU A 229 -0.53 7.01 5.67
C LEU A 229 -0.54 6.51 4.21
N ARG A 230 -1.01 5.29 4.01
CA ARG A 230 -1.10 4.61 2.71
C ARG A 230 -2.53 4.26 2.41
N PHE A 231 -2.92 4.42 1.15
CA PHE A 231 -4.26 4.07 0.68
C PHE A 231 -4.20 2.99 -0.40
N ARG A 232 -5.24 2.15 -0.40
CA ARG A 232 -5.54 1.20 -1.46
C ARG A 232 -7.01 1.33 -1.83
N ILE A 233 -7.30 1.26 -3.12
CA ILE A 233 -8.68 1.02 -3.59
C ILE A 233 -8.92 -0.49 -3.63
N ILE A 234 -10.05 -0.91 -3.08
CA ILE A 234 -10.51 -2.30 -3.08
C ILE A 234 -11.73 -2.37 -3.99
N GLN A 235 -11.88 -3.46 -4.72
CA GLN A 235 -13.09 -3.77 -5.48
C GLN A 235 -13.73 -5.03 -4.91
N LEU A 236 -15.02 -4.95 -4.58
CA LEU A 236 -15.83 -6.08 -4.14
C LEU A 236 -17.13 -6.06 -4.96
N GLY A 237 -17.28 -7.04 -5.86
CA GLY A 237 -18.32 -6.98 -6.88
C GLY A 237 -18.15 -5.74 -7.77
N GLU A 238 -19.21 -4.94 -7.87
CA GLU A 238 -19.25 -3.72 -8.69
C GLU A 238 -18.91 -2.43 -7.92
N VAL A 239 -18.70 -2.51 -6.61
CA VAL A 239 -18.43 -1.35 -5.75
C VAL A 239 -16.97 -1.28 -5.31
N PHE A 240 -16.53 -0.05 -5.04
CA PHE A 240 -15.16 0.24 -4.63
C PHE A 240 -15.10 0.82 -3.21
N HIS A 241 -14.08 0.45 -2.44
CA HIS A 241 -13.85 0.97 -1.09
C HIS A 241 -12.41 1.48 -0.94
N ILE A 242 -12.16 2.29 0.08
CA ILE A 242 -10.83 2.77 0.46
C ILE A 242 -10.37 2.01 1.70
N ALA A 243 -9.28 1.26 1.58
CA ALA A 243 -8.49 0.83 2.74
C ALA A 243 -7.37 1.85 3.01
N ALA A 244 -7.15 2.13 4.28
CA ALA A 244 -6.04 2.93 4.75
C ALA A 244 -5.20 2.14 5.76
N VAL A 245 -3.88 2.23 5.60
CA VAL A 245 -2.91 1.71 6.54
C VAL A 245 -2.03 2.86 7.03
N TRP A 246 -1.91 2.98 8.36
CA TRP A 246 -0.99 3.90 9.00
C TRP A 246 0.18 3.13 9.59
N ASP A 247 1.40 3.58 9.30
CA ASP A 247 2.65 3.02 9.81
C ASP A 247 3.05 3.67 11.15
N ASP A 248 2.84 2.94 12.26
CA ASP A 248 3.13 3.41 13.62
C ASP A 248 4.60 3.24 14.05
N ARG A 249 5.49 2.75 13.16
CA ARG A 249 6.92 2.61 13.47
C ARG A 249 7.57 3.98 13.58
N SER A 250 7.51 4.59 14.75
CA SER A 250 8.01 5.95 15.00
C SER A 250 9.50 6.10 14.66
N ALA A 251 10.30 5.05 14.88
CA ALA A 251 11.72 5.03 14.49
C ALA A 251 11.95 5.03 12.96
N VAL A 252 10.95 4.61 12.18
CA VAL A 252 11.01 4.56 10.69
C VAL A 252 10.38 5.81 10.08
N THR A 253 9.22 6.22 10.59
CA THR A 253 8.43 7.31 9.99
C THR A 253 8.77 8.66 10.62
N GLY A 254 9.28 8.68 11.84
CA GLY A 254 9.43 9.88 12.65
C GLY A 254 8.10 10.44 13.16
N ASN A 255 6.95 9.82 12.85
CA ASN A 255 5.64 10.23 13.35
C ASN A 255 5.33 9.57 14.69
N LYS A 256 4.64 10.29 15.57
CA LYS A 256 4.20 9.80 16.89
C LYS A 256 2.80 9.18 16.78
N PRO A 257 2.38 8.32 17.73
CA PRO A 257 1.05 7.72 17.75
C PRO A 257 -0.13 8.71 17.63
N GLY A 258 0.02 9.94 18.14
CA GLY A 258 -1.00 10.99 18.04
C GLY A 258 -1.11 11.67 16.68
N ASP A 259 -0.10 11.54 15.80
CA ASP A 259 -0.09 12.21 14.50
C ASP A 259 -1.16 11.69 13.56
N PHE A 260 -1.54 10.42 13.69
CA PHE A 260 -2.57 9.85 12.84
C PHE A 260 -3.93 10.52 13.06
N LYS A 261 -4.35 10.64 14.33
CA LYS A 261 -5.59 11.35 14.66
C LYS A 261 -5.50 12.82 14.26
N ALA A 262 -4.38 13.47 14.54
CA ALA A 262 -4.17 14.88 14.21
C ALA A 262 -4.24 15.15 12.70
N VAL A 263 -3.67 14.29 11.84
CA VAL A 263 -3.77 14.47 10.38
C VAL A 263 -5.17 14.20 9.87
N VAL A 264 -5.88 13.23 10.44
CA VAL A 264 -7.27 12.94 10.08
C VAL A 264 -8.18 14.11 10.43
N ASP A 265 -8.05 14.67 11.63
CA ASP A 265 -8.80 15.84 12.07
C ASP A 265 -8.44 17.09 11.24
N LEU A 266 -7.15 17.28 10.92
CA LEU A 266 -6.71 18.36 10.06
C LEU A 266 -7.35 18.25 8.66
N LEU A 267 -7.30 17.07 8.03
CA LEU A 267 -7.94 16.83 6.73
C LEU A 267 -9.44 17.14 6.78
N ALA A 268 -10.15 16.66 7.81
CA ALA A 268 -11.58 16.91 7.96
C ALA A 268 -11.89 18.40 8.17
N SER A 269 -11.12 19.10 9.02
CA SER A 269 -11.28 20.55 9.26
C SER A 269 -10.99 21.42 8.03
N ARG A 270 -10.27 20.86 7.05
CA ARG A 270 -9.96 21.49 5.76
C ARG A 270 -10.88 21.00 4.63
N ASP A 271 -12.02 20.42 5.01
CA ASP A 271 -13.07 19.88 4.14
C ASP A 271 -12.56 18.85 3.12
N LYS A 272 -11.52 18.09 3.46
CA LYS A 272 -11.07 16.97 2.65
C LYS A 272 -11.96 15.77 2.96
N GLU A 273 -12.65 15.26 1.94
CA GLU A 273 -13.55 14.11 2.05
C GLU A 273 -12.86 12.90 2.71
N ILE A 274 -11.59 12.65 2.36
CA ILE A 274 -10.82 11.56 2.96
C ILE A 274 -10.65 11.71 4.48
N GLY A 275 -10.56 12.94 5.01
CA GLY A 275 -10.52 13.18 6.46
C GLY A 275 -11.81 12.75 7.14
N ARG A 276 -12.96 13.15 6.60
CA ARG A 276 -14.29 12.77 7.11
C ARG A 276 -14.52 11.26 7.05
N LEU A 277 -14.10 10.61 5.96
CA LEU A 277 -14.20 9.16 5.82
C LEU A 277 -13.37 8.40 6.85
N LEU A 278 -12.13 8.86 7.10
CA LEU A 278 -11.28 8.26 8.12
C LEU A 278 -11.81 8.51 9.54
N GLN A 279 -12.37 9.70 9.83
CA GLN A 279 -13.04 9.96 11.11
C GLN A 279 -14.23 9.03 11.34
N ALA A 280 -15.10 8.87 10.34
CA ALA A 280 -16.25 7.98 10.42
C ALA A 280 -15.82 6.53 10.69
N ALA A 281 -14.83 6.03 9.96
CA ALA A 281 -14.33 4.67 10.13
C ALA A 281 -13.61 4.45 11.47
N LEU A 282 -12.94 5.48 12.03
CA LEU A 282 -12.39 5.43 13.38
C LEU A 282 -13.48 5.42 14.46
N GLY A 283 -14.56 6.20 14.28
CA GLY A 283 -15.70 6.22 15.19
C GLY A 283 -16.46 4.88 15.22
N SER A 284 -16.67 4.26 14.06
CA SER A 284 -17.30 2.93 13.95
C SER A 284 -16.46 1.79 14.55
N SER A 285 -15.15 2.00 14.71
CA SER A 285 -14.26 1.01 15.33
C SER A 285 -14.28 1.06 16.86
N GLY A 286 -14.89 2.10 17.46
CA GLY A 286 -14.94 2.36 18.90
C GLY A 286 -15.85 1.43 19.72
N THR A 287 -16.59 0.51 19.10
CA THR A 287 -17.35 -0.54 19.80
C THR A 287 -16.60 -1.86 19.97
N THR A 288 -15.35 -1.95 19.48
CA THR A 288 -14.45 -3.05 19.81
C THR A 288 -13.16 -2.48 20.39
N ASN A 289 -13.10 -2.40 21.72
CA ASN A 289 -11.86 -2.27 22.45
C ASN A 289 -10.88 -3.31 21.89
N ASN A 290 -9.81 -2.84 21.24
CA ASN A 290 -8.68 -3.66 20.88
C ASN A 290 -7.61 -3.40 21.95
N PRO A 291 -7.49 -4.25 23.00
CA PRO A 291 -6.54 -4.06 24.07
C PRO A 291 -5.19 -4.57 23.60
N THR A 292 -4.54 -3.88 22.67
CA THR A 292 -3.14 -4.17 22.29
C THR A 292 -2.35 -2.89 22.07
N LEU A 293 -2.48 -1.94 23.01
CA LEU A 293 -1.35 -1.11 23.40
C LEU A 293 -0.68 -1.83 24.57
N HIS A 294 0.15 -2.83 24.29
CA HIS A 294 1.13 -3.23 25.29
C HIS A 294 2.15 -2.10 25.40
N PRO A 295 2.43 -1.58 26.61
CA PRO A 295 3.60 -0.75 26.81
C PRO A 295 4.82 -1.65 26.59
N PHE A 296 5.61 -1.37 25.55
CA PHE A 296 6.96 -1.93 25.48
C PHE A 296 7.89 -1.08 26.35
N PRO A 297 8.87 -1.71 27.03
CA PRO A 297 9.87 -1.02 27.84
C PRO A 297 10.73 -0.04 27.03
#